data_AF-A0A099WC19-F1
#
_entry.id   AF-A0A099WC19-F1
#
_cell.length_a   1.000
_cell.length_b   1.000
_cell.length_c   1.000
_cell.angle_alpha   90.00
_cell.angle_beta   90.00
_cell.angle_gamma   90.00
#
_symmetry.space_group_name_H-M   'P 1'
#
loop_
_entity.id
_entity.type
_entity.pdbx_description
1 polymer ?
#
loop_
_entity_poly.entity_id
_entity_poly.type
_entity_poly.pdbx_seq_one_letter_code
_entity_poly.pdbx_strand_id
1 'polypeptide(L)'
;MVKKKKPTKAQQRKIKQRRSMFLAILALFVLGLALVILMQFRAVEKPKPYTQDIPEQYVAIYQRAAKEYGLDWFLLAAVHRVETKFSTVEPMISSVGAIGPMQFMPCTFVGWSADGCPATGGVGSFTDDDLVDPAIIKKYGGYGVDANGDGKADPWDLEDAVFSTANFLADNGAKDGKEAQAIFKYNHSDVYVKDILFYRDEFKKAWNKDIATK
;
A
#
# COMPACT_ATOMS: atom_id res chain seq x y z
N MET A 1 13.12 -73.48 -38.23
CA MET A 1 12.01 -72.50 -38.33
C MET A 1 10.77 -73.05 -37.64
N VAL A 2 10.36 -72.51 -36.48
CA VAL A 2 9.12 -72.94 -35.80
C VAL A 2 7.94 -72.14 -36.36
N LYS A 3 6.98 -72.80 -37.03
CA LYS A 3 5.74 -72.17 -37.53
C LYS A 3 4.84 -71.79 -36.34
N LYS A 4 4.65 -70.49 -36.07
CA LYS A 4 3.68 -70.02 -35.07
C LYS A 4 2.25 -70.47 -35.46
N LYS A 5 1.57 -71.25 -34.61
CA LYS A 5 0.18 -71.68 -34.82
C LYS A 5 -0.76 -70.47 -34.88
N LYS A 6 -1.69 -70.45 -35.84
CA LYS A 6 -2.71 -69.40 -35.96
C LYS A 6 -3.67 -69.47 -34.76
N PRO A 7 -4.08 -68.32 -34.18
CA PRO A 7 -4.95 -68.29 -33.02
C PRO A 7 -6.38 -68.77 -33.34
N THR A 8 -6.99 -69.52 -32.44
CA THR A 8 -8.37 -70.05 -32.55
C THR A 8 -9.42 -68.93 -32.48
N LYS A 9 -10.65 -69.17 -32.94
CA LYS A 9 -11.75 -68.19 -32.87
C LYS A 9 -11.97 -67.65 -31.45
N ALA A 10 -11.85 -68.52 -30.44
CA ALA A 10 -11.93 -68.12 -29.02
C ALA A 10 -10.75 -67.23 -28.59
N GLN A 11 -9.53 -67.54 -29.04
CA GLN A 11 -8.35 -66.70 -28.80
C GLN A 11 -8.46 -65.34 -29.50
N GLN A 12 -8.98 -65.30 -30.74
CA GLN A 12 -9.24 -64.05 -31.47
C GLN A 12 -10.28 -63.18 -30.77
N ARG A 13 -11.36 -63.77 -30.24
CA ARG A 13 -12.38 -63.04 -29.45
C ARG A 13 -11.80 -62.45 -28.16
N LYS A 14 -10.97 -63.21 -27.43
CA LYS A 14 -10.24 -62.71 -26.24
C LYS A 14 -9.26 -61.58 -26.59
N ILE A 15 -8.55 -61.67 -27.72
CA ILE A 15 -7.64 -60.61 -28.19
C ILE A 15 -8.44 -59.34 -28.55
N LYS A 16 -9.57 -59.48 -29.26
CA LYS A 16 -10.44 -58.35 -29.61
C LYS A 16 -11.02 -57.69 -28.35
N GLN A 17 -11.46 -58.47 -27.37
CA GLN A 17 -11.99 -57.97 -26.10
C GLN A 17 -10.90 -57.27 -25.27
N ARG A 18 -9.69 -57.84 -25.18
CA ARG A 18 -8.55 -57.18 -24.52
C ARG A 18 -8.15 -55.88 -25.21
N ARG A 19 -8.14 -55.84 -26.55
CA ARG A 19 -7.90 -54.61 -27.33
C ARG A 19 -9.00 -53.58 -27.10
N SER A 20 -10.26 -53.99 -27.08
CA SER A 20 -11.39 -53.09 -26.80
C SER A 20 -11.35 -52.53 -25.39
N MET A 21 -11.04 -53.35 -24.38
CA MET A 21 -10.84 -52.88 -23.01
C MET A 21 -9.64 -51.94 -22.91
N PHE A 22 -8.53 -52.26 -23.58
CA PHE A 22 -7.34 -51.42 -23.61
C PHE A 22 -7.65 -50.05 -24.25
N LEU A 23 -8.38 -50.02 -25.37
CA LEU A 23 -8.79 -48.77 -26.01
C LEU A 23 -9.76 -47.96 -25.15
N ALA A 24 -10.69 -48.62 -24.43
CA ALA A 24 -11.60 -47.94 -23.51
C ALA A 24 -10.85 -47.34 -22.31
N ILE A 25 -9.90 -48.07 -21.73
CA ILE A 25 -9.04 -47.57 -20.63
C ILE A 25 -8.17 -46.42 -21.13
N LEU A 26 -7.59 -46.53 -22.33
CA LEU A 26 -6.79 -45.46 -22.92
C LEU A 26 -7.64 -44.20 -23.19
N ALA A 27 -8.86 -44.36 -23.70
CA ALA A 27 -9.78 -43.25 -23.92
C ALA A 27 -10.17 -42.55 -22.61
N LEU A 28 -10.48 -43.32 -21.55
CA LEU A 28 -10.76 -42.76 -20.22
C LEU A 28 -9.54 -42.06 -19.61
N PHE A 29 -8.34 -42.60 -19.82
CA PHE A 29 -7.09 -41.97 -19.38
C PHE A 29 -6.84 -40.65 -20.11
N VAL A 30 -7.01 -40.61 -21.44
CA VAL A 30 -6.88 -39.38 -22.23
C VAL A 30 -7.94 -38.35 -21.86
N LEU A 31 -9.19 -38.78 -21.62
CA LEU A 31 -10.27 -37.89 -21.18
C LEU A 31 -9.99 -37.32 -19.78
N GLY A 32 -9.51 -38.15 -18.87
CA GLY A 32 -9.08 -37.75 -17.53
C GLY A 32 -7.88 -36.79 -17.59
N LEU A 33 -6.89 -37.06 -18.42
CA LEU A 33 -5.74 -36.18 -18.66
C LEU A 33 -6.19 -34.84 -19.26
N ALA A 34 -7.11 -34.85 -20.23
CA ALA A 34 -7.68 -33.65 -20.81
C ALA A 34 -8.50 -32.83 -19.79
N LEU A 35 -9.26 -33.50 -18.92
CA LEU A 35 -9.97 -32.86 -17.80
C LEU A 35 -9.00 -32.24 -16.78
N VAL A 36 -7.92 -32.93 -16.43
CA VAL A 36 -6.87 -32.39 -15.56
C VAL A 36 -6.21 -31.18 -16.21
N ILE A 37 -5.84 -31.26 -17.49
CA ILE A 37 -5.27 -30.12 -18.24
C ILE A 37 -6.27 -28.96 -18.29
N LEU A 38 -7.56 -29.20 -18.55
CA LEU A 38 -8.62 -28.20 -18.51
C LEU A 38 -8.82 -27.58 -17.12
N MET A 39 -8.63 -28.36 -16.04
CA MET A 39 -8.66 -27.85 -14.66
C MET A 39 -7.43 -26.97 -14.36
N GLN A 40 -6.26 -27.28 -14.92
CA GLN A 40 -5.06 -26.44 -14.80
C GLN A 40 -5.21 -25.11 -15.57
N PHE A 41 -5.94 -25.09 -16.70
CA PHE A 41 -6.23 -23.84 -17.44
C PHE A 41 -7.31 -22.95 -16.79
N ARG A 42 -8.14 -23.47 -15.87
CA ARG A 42 -9.08 -22.65 -15.07
C ARG A 42 -8.40 -21.91 -13.92
N ALA A 43 -7.21 -22.34 -13.53
CA ALA A 43 -6.39 -21.72 -12.52
C ALA A 43 -5.11 -21.14 -13.14
N VAL A 44 -5.25 -20.34 -14.21
CA VAL A 44 -4.30 -19.23 -14.33
C VAL A 44 -4.62 -18.35 -13.14
N GLU A 45 -3.85 -18.46 -12.05
CA GLU A 45 -3.83 -17.43 -11.05
C GLU A 45 -3.55 -16.14 -11.80
N LYS A 46 -4.57 -15.28 -11.90
CA LYS A 46 -4.34 -13.90 -12.33
C LYS A 46 -3.22 -13.39 -11.41
N PRO A 47 -2.18 -12.72 -11.93
CA PRO A 47 -1.18 -12.13 -11.06
C PRO A 47 -1.94 -11.34 -10.00
N LYS A 48 -1.65 -11.62 -8.73
CA LYS A 48 -2.25 -10.87 -7.62
C LYS A 48 -1.99 -9.39 -7.92
N PRO A 49 -3.03 -8.54 -7.95
CA PRO A 49 -2.85 -7.10 -8.11
C PRO A 49 -1.82 -6.60 -7.08
N TYR A 50 -1.20 -5.46 -7.34
CA TYR A 50 -0.26 -4.82 -6.41
C TYR A 50 -0.99 -4.49 -5.08
N THR A 51 -1.05 -5.45 -4.16
CA THR A 51 -1.73 -5.31 -2.87
C THR A 51 -0.73 -4.87 -1.81
N GLN A 52 -0.63 -3.57 -1.61
CA GLN A 52 -1.35 -3.05 -0.47
C GLN A 52 -2.22 -1.94 -1.01
N ASP A 53 -3.46 -2.31 -1.33
CA ASP A 53 -4.51 -1.34 -1.56
C ASP A 53 -4.57 -0.40 -0.35
N ILE A 54 -4.95 0.84 -0.60
CA ILE A 54 -5.13 1.82 0.47
C ILE A 54 -6.11 1.21 1.48
N PRO A 55 -5.73 1.05 2.78
CA PRO A 55 -6.62 0.46 3.75
C PRO A 55 -7.91 1.28 3.86
N GLU A 56 -9.05 0.61 3.68
CA GLU A 56 -10.37 1.26 3.59
C GLU A 56 -10.67 2.15 4.80
N GLN A 57 -10.24 1.70 5.98
CA GLN A 57 -10.40 2.43 7.24
C GLN A 57 -9.73 3.82 7.27
N TYR A 58 -8.73 4.06 6.41
CA TYR A 58 -8.00 5.34 6.35
C TYR A 58 -8.53 6.27 5.26
N VAL A 59 -9.32 5.76 4.30
CA VAL A 59 -9.79 6.52 3.13
C VAL A 59 -10.58 7.75 3.56
N ALA A 60 -11.49 7.61 4.54
CA ALA A 60 -12.30 8.72 5.03
C ALA A 60 -11.45 9.84 5.66
N ILE A 61 -10.35 9.49 6.34
CA ILE A 61 -9.42 10.46 6.95
C ILE A 61 -8.70 11.23 5.85
N TYR A 62 -8.11 10.53 4.86
CA TYR A 62 -7.42 11.20 3.74
C TYR A 62 -8.35 12.12 2.96
N GLN A 63 -9.58 11.69 2.67
CA GLN A 63 -10.53 12.49 1.92
C GLN A 63 -10.95 13.76 2.66
N ARG A 64 -11.14 13.69 3.99
CA ARG A 64 -11.44 14.87 4.81
C ARG A 64 -10.27 15.84 4.85
N ALA A 65 -9.07 15.36 5.18
CA ALA A 65 -7.87 16.20 5.22
C ALA A 65 -7.60 16.85 3.85
N ALA A 66 -7.65 16.07 2.77
CA ALA A 66 -7.42 16.58 1.43
C ALA A 66 -8.48 17.62 1.01
N LYS A 67 -9.74 17.42 1.38
CA LYS A 67 -10.80 18.40 1.13
C LYS A 67 -10.54 19.72 1.87
N GLU A 68 -10.10 19.65 3.13
CA GLU A 68 -9.82 20.83 3.94
C GLU A 68 -8.63 21.64 3.42
N TYR A 69 -7.56 20.95 3.01
CA TYR A 69 -6.31 21.56 2.60
C TYR A 69 -6.16 21.74 1.08
N GLY A 70 -7.17 21.35 0.29
CA GLY A 70 -7.18 21.51 -1.16
C GLY A 70 -6.18 20.61 -1.89
N LEU A 71 -6.05 19.36 -1.44
CA LEU A 71 -5.09 18.38 -1.98
C LEU A 71 -5.80 17.23 -2.73
N ASP A 72 -5.03 16.45 -3.48
CA ASP A 72 -5.46 15.11 -3.91
C ASP A 72 -5.30 14.13 -2.74
N TRP A 73 -6.36 13.45 -2.31
CA TRP A 73 -6.29 12.54 -1.17
C TRP A 73 -5.38 11.33 -1.42
N PHE A 74 -5.13 10.97 -2.69
CA PHE A 74 -4.14 9.95 -3.03
C PHE A 74 -2.72 10.36 -2.66
N LEU A 75 -2.42 11.66 -2.56
CA LEU A 75 -1.12 12.16 -2.12
C LEU A 75 -0.87 11.81 -0.64
N LEU A 76 -1.88 11.98 0.21
CA LEU A 76 -1.79 11.64 1.64
C LEU A 76 -1.62 10.14 1.86
N ALA A 77 -2.37 9.33 1.09
CA ALA A 77 -2.21 7.87 1.10
C ALA A 77 -0.81 7.44 0.63
N ALA A 78 -0.24 8.11 -0.37
CA ALA A 78 1.11 7.85 -0.85
C ALA A 78 2.17 8.17 0.21
N VAL A 79 2.05 9.29 0.93
CA VAL A 79 2.93 9.62 2.06
C VAL A 79 2.85 8.54 3.14
N HIS A 80 1.65 8.19 3.63
CA HIS A 80 1.51 7.16 4.67
C HIS A 80 2.07 5.79 4.22
N ARG A 81 1.94 5.44 2.93
CA ARG A 81 2.51 4.22 2.37
C ARG A 81 4.03 4.23 2.36
N VAL A 82 4.66 5.34 1.97
CA VAL A 82 6.12 5.46 1.89
C VAL A 82 6.74 5.51 3.27
N GLU A 83 6.11 6.22 4.21
CA GLU A 83 6.65 6.41 5.56
C GLU A 83 6.63 5.13 6.40
N THR A 84 5.48 4.46 6.47
CA THR A 84 5.30 3.36 7.45
C THR A 84 4.57 2.15 6.88
N LYS A 85 4.40 2.09 5.55
CA LYS A 85 3.56 1.07 4.88
C LYS A 85 2.18 0.97 5.54
N PHE A 86 1.54 2.13 5.71
CA PHE A 86 0.25 2.25 6.38
C PHE A 86 0.27 1.78 7.85
N SER A 87 1.24 2.25 8.64
CA SER A 87 1.40 1.89 10.06
C SER A 87 1.61 0.39 10.31
N THR A 88 2.31 -0.30 9.40
CA THR A 88 2.64 -1.74 9.58
C THR A 88 4.10 -1.98 9.95
N VAL A 89 4.91 -0.91 10.02
CA VAL A 89 6.32 -0.96 10.41
C VAL A 89 6.44 -0.58 11.89
N GLU A 90 7.13 -1.42 12.66
CA GLU A 90 7.36 -1.20 14.10
C GLU A 90 8.86 -1.27 14.43
N PRO A 91 9.40 -0.33 15.25
CA PRO A 91 8.72 0.85 15.78
C PRO A 91 8.52 1.93 14.70
N MET A 92 7.51 2.79 14.85
CA MET A 92 7.35 4.01 14.03
C MET A 92 8.24 5.18 14.54
N ILE A 93 9.49 4.86 14.88
CA ILE A 93 10.56 5.82 15.20
C ILE A 93 11.73 5.56 14.26
N SER A 94 12.07 6.53 13.42
CA SER A 94 13.21 6.40 12.51
C SER A 94 14.55 6.57 13.24
N SER A 95 15.64 6.15 12.60
CA SER A 95 17.00 6.33 13.12
C SER A 95 17.44 7.80 13.28
N VAL A 96 16.72 8.74 12.64
CA VAL A 96 16.96 10.18 12.74
C VAL A 96 15.97 10.89 13.68
N GLY A 97 15.07 10.14 14.33
CA GLY A 97 14.14 10.67 15.32
C GLY A 97 12.81 11.19 14.78
N ALA A 98 12.48 10.91 13.52
CA ALA A 98 11.13 11.10 13.01
C ALA A 98 10.14 10.11 13.68
N ILE A 99 8.93 10.56 13.98
CA ILE A 99 7.94 9.83 14.80
C ILE A 99 6.58 9.70 14.12
N GLY A 100 5.82 8.67 14.52
CA GLY A 100 4.41 8.50 14.16
C GLY A 100 4.15 7.92 12.76
N PRO A 101 2.88 7.67 12.40
CA PRO A 101 2.50 7.04 11.14
C PRO A 101 2.96 7.79 9.88
N MET A 102 3.12 9.12 10.00
CA MET A 102 3.57 9.99 8.92
C MET A 102 5.05 10.41 9.06
N GLN A 103 5.78 9.89 10.06
CA GLN A 103 7.21 10.15 10.29
C GLN A 103 7.57 11.65 10.28
N PHE A 104 6.93 12.41 11.15
CA PHE A 104 7.29 13.81 11.35
C PHE A 104 8.56 13.96 12.18
N MET A 105 9.43 14.89 11.78
CA MET A 105 10.45 15.42 12.70
C MET A 105 9.76 16.29 13.77
N PRO A 106 10.05 16.10 15.07
CA PRO A 106 9.42 16.88 16.14
C PRO A 106 9.50 18.41 15.97
N CYS A 107 10.64 18.97 15.55
CA CYS A 107 10.78 20.40 15.27
C CYS A 107 9.90 20.87 14.10
N THR A 108 9.53 20.00 13.17
CA THR A 108 8.55 20.34 12.12
C THR A 108 7.14 20.30 12.67
N PHE A 109 6.84 19.32 13.53
CA PHE A 109 5.53 19.17 14.13
C PHE A 109 5.20 20.31 15.12
N VAL A 110 6.13 20.60 16.04
CA VAL A 110 5.98 21.64 17.08
C VAL A 110 6.37 23.03 16.60
N GLY A 111 7.43 23.14 15.79
CA GLY A 111 7.89 24.41 15.22
C GLY A 111 9.38 24.65 15.44
N TRP A 112 10.07 25.10 14.39
CA TRP A 112 11.52 25.28 14.36
C TRP A 112 12.04 26.41 15.24
N SER A 113 11.15 27.25 15.77
CA SER A 113 11.49 28.34 16.70
C SER A 113 11.55 27.90 18.16
N ALA A 114 11.22 26.63 18.46
CA ALA A 114 11.29 26.07 19.81
C ALA A 114 12.72 25.75 20.25
N ASP A 115 12.91 25.63 21.56
CA ASP A 115 14.20 25.30 22.16
C ASP A 115 14.74 23.95 21.68
N GLY A 116 16.05 23.91 21.39
CA GLY A 116 16.74 22.72 20.88
C GLY A 116 16.60 22.51 19.36
N CYS A 117 15.68 23.17 18.68
CA CYS A 117 15.70 23.32 17.22
C CYS A 117 16.68 24.45 16.85
N PRO A 118 17.51 24.38 15.77
CA PRO A 118 17.90 23.27 14.87
C PRO A 118 19.12 22.45 15.37
N ALA A 119 19.64 22.75 16.56
CA ALA A 119 20.87 22.15 17.11
C ALA A 119 20.84 20.62 17.24
N THR A 120 19.64 20.02 17.24
CA THR A 120 19.38 18.58 17.39
C THR A 120 19.02 17.88 16.08
N GLY A 121 19.22 18.53 14.93
CA GLY A 121 18.87 17.94 13.63
C GLY A 121 17.35 17.76 13.41
N GLY A 122 16.52 18.44 14.20
CA GLY A 122 15.06 18.44 14.06
C GLY A 122 14.31 17.64 15.13
N VAL A 123 14.99 17.03 16.10
CA VAL A 123 14.36 16.32 17.24
C VAL A 123 13.88 17.28 18.34
N GLY A 124 14.55 18.41 18.51
CA GLY A 124 14.25 19.40 19.55
C GLY A 124 14.52 18.92 20.97
N SER A 125 14.04 19.68 21.94
CA SER A 125 14.09 19.34 23.37
C SER A 125 12.68 19.47 23.97
N PHE A 126 11.78 18.59 23.55
CA PHE A 126 10.36 18.60 23.95
C PHE A 126 10.08 17.57 25.04
N THR A 127 9.20 17.89 25.97
CA THR A 127 8.52 16.87 26.78
C THR A 127 7.40 16.21 25.97
N ASP A 128 6.90 15.06 26.43
CA ASP A 128 5.76 14.39 25.76
C ASP A 128 4.51 15.28 25.74
N ASP A 129 4.31 16.12 26.77
CA ASP A 129 3.20 17.07 26.83
C ASP A 129 3.40 18.23 25.83
N ASP A 130 4.64 18.72 25.64
CA ASP A 130 4.93 19.78 24.66
C ASP A 130 4.67 19.32 23.22
N LEU A 131 4.94 18.04 22.92
CA LEU A 131 4.80 17.48 21.57
C LEU A 131 3.36 17.45 21.09
N VAL A 132 2.40 17.39 22.02
CA VAL A 132 0.98 17.20 21.71
C VAL A 132 0.11 18.43 22.03
N ASP A 133 0.65 19.45 22.70
CA ASP A 133 -0.10 20.65 23.09
C ASP A 133 -0.31 21.61 21.90
N PRO A 134 -1.57 21.80 21.43
CA PRO A 134 -1.86 22.71 20.32
C PRO A 134 -1.45 24.16 20.57
N ALA A 135 -1.45 24.62 21.83
CA ALA A 135 -1.02 25.97 22.18
C ALA A 135 0.50 26.15 22.01
N ILE A 136 1.28 25.11 22.34
CA ILE A 136 2.74 25.09 22.15
C ILE A 136 3.08 25.02 20.66
N ILE A 137 2.41 24.14 19.91
CA ILE A 137 2.59 24.02 18.46
C ILE A 137 2.29 25.36 17.77
N LYS A 138 1.18 26.01 18.14
CA LYS A 138 0.80 27.33 17.62
C LYS A 138 1.83 28.41 17.99
N LYS A 139 2.33 28.40 19.23
CA LYS A 139 3.33 29.36 19.72
C LYS A 139 4.61 29.32 18.87
N TYR A 140 5.06 28.12 18.48
CA TYR A 140 6.30 27.95 17.74
C TYR A 140 6.12 27.83 16.22
N GLY A 141 4.87 27.86 15.75
CA GLY A 141 4.52 27.84 14.32
C GLY A 141 4.72 26.47 13.67
N GLY A 142 4.49 25.40 14.43
CA GLY A 142 4.53 24.03 13.92
C GLY A 142 3.31 23.67 13.07
N TYR A 143 3.38 22.50 12.44
CA TYR A 143 2.33 21.99 11.55
C TYR A 143 1.32 21.06 12.21
N GLY A 144 1.53 20.69 13.49
CA GLY A 144 0.62 19.81 14.23
C GLY A 144 -0.82 20.34 14.27
N VAL A 145 -1.78 19.45 14.04
CA VAL A 145 -3.22 19.74 14.02
C VAL A 145 -3.95 18.75 14.93
N ASP A 146 -4.74 19.28 15.87
CA ASP A 146 -5.75 18.52 16.64
C ASP A 146 -6.98 18.36 15.72
N ALA A 147 -6.98 17.28 14.93
CA ALA A 147 -7.94 17.06 13.87
C ALA A 147 -9.17 16.30 14.37
N ASN A 148 -8.98 15.42 15.36
CA ASN A 148 -10.07 14.67 15.97
C ASN A 148 -10.81 15.46 17.08
N GLY A 149 -10.26 16.58 17.54
CA GLY A 149 -10.88 17.51 18.49
C GLY A 149 -10.80 17.06 19.96
N ASP A 150 -9.84 16.21 20.31
CA ASP A 150 -9.67 15.68 21.67
C ASP A 150 -8.85 16.60 22.58
N GLY A 151 -8.36 17.72 22.06
CA GLY A 151 -7.55 18.70 22.77
C GLY A 151 -6.04 18.49 22.63
N LYS A 152 -5.61 17.49 21.84
CA LYS A 152 -4.21 17.20 21.53
C LYS A 152 -4.02 17.17 20.02
N ALA A 153 -2.86 17.64 19.58
CA ALA A 153 -2.38 17.38 18.23
C ALA A 153 -1.31 16.29 18.36
N ASP A 154 -1.70 15.02 18.33
CA ASP A 154 -0.79 13.92 18.62
C ASP A 154 -0.13 13.39 17.33
N PRO A 155 1.21 13.49 17.14
CA PRO A 155 1.86 12.92 15.96
C PRO A 155 1.74 11.40 15.88
N TRP A 156 1.29 10.71 16.93
CA TRP A 156 1.02 9.27 16.98
C TRP A 156 -0.44 8.92 16.68
N ASP A 157 -1.36 9.86 16.81
CA ASP A 157 -2.73 9.69 16.34
C ASP A 157 -2.76 9.81 14.81
N LEU A 158 -3.44 8.86 14.16
CA LEU A 158 -3.43 8.80 12.71
C LEU A 158 -4.17 9.99 12.07
N GLU A 159 -5.27 10.42 12.68
CA GLU A 159 -6.07 11.51 12.13
C GLU A 159 -5.29 12.83 12.22
N ASP A 160 -4.74 13.12 13.39
CA ASP A 160 -3.89 14.29 13.63
C ASP A 160 -2.66 14.29 12.73
N ALA A 161 -1.96 13.16 12.62
CA ALA A 161 -0.77 13.05 11.77
C ALA A 161 -1.11 13.29 10.28
N VAL A 162 -2.21 12.73 9.78
CA VAL A 162 -2.63 12.92 8.38
C VAL A 162 -3.03 14.37 8.10
N PHE A 163 -3.77 15.01 9.00
CA PHE A 163 -4.14 16.43 8.87
C PHE A 163 -2.92 17.33 8.99
N SER A 164 -1.98 17.02 9.87
CA SER A 164 -0.70 17.73 9.98
C SER A 164 0.14 17.60 8.70
N THR A 165 0.18 16.41 8.07
CA THR A 165 0.81 16.24 6.74
C THR A 165 0.11 17.07 5.68
N ALA A 166 -1.22 17.09 5.67
CA ALA A 166 -1.99 17.88 4.71
C ALA A 166 -1.72 19.38 4.88
N ASN A 167 -1.69 19.87 6.13
CA ASN A 167 -1.32 21.23 6.49
C ASN A 167 0.07 21.60 5.95
N PHE A 168 1.08 20.77 6.24
CA PHE A 168 2.44 20.96 5.77
C PHE A 168 2.51 21.04 4.24
N LEU A 169 1.94 20.07 3.53
CA LEU A 169 2.04 19.99 2.08
C LEU A 169 1.33 21.17 1.41
N ALA A 170 0.16 21.55 1.91
CA ALA A 170 -0.61 22.66 1.41
C ALA A 170 0.11 24.01 1.59
N ASP A 171 0.70 24.25 2.76
CA ASP A 171 1.48 25.48 3.01
C ASP A 171 2.75 25.54 2.15
N ASN A 172 3.34 24.39 1.84
CA ASN A 172 4.53 24.28 0.98
C ASN A 172 4.22 24.22 -0.53
N GLY A 173 2.97 24.49 -0.93
CA GLY A 173 2.55 24.73 -2.30
C GLY A 173 1.87 23.57 -3.02
N ALA A 174 1.60 22.44 -2.36
CA ALA A 174 0.89 21.31 -3.00
C ALA A 174 -0.52 21.72 -3.47
N LYS A 175 -1.24 22.54 -2.70
CA LYS A 175 -2.56 23.08 -3.07
C LYS A 175 -2.52 23.99 -4.31
N ASP A 176 -1.34 24.55 -4.62
CA ASP A 176 -1.09 25.43 -5.76
C ASP A 176 -0.50 24.67 -6.97
N GLY A 177 -0.59 23.33 -6.97
CA GLY A 177 -0.06 22.48 -8.02
C GLY A 177 1.45 22.25 -7.96
N LYS A 178 2.13 22.64 -6.86
CA LYS A 178 3.58 22.46 -6.66
C LYS A 178 3.90 21.26 -5.78
N GLU A 179 3.22 20.14 -6.00
CA GLU A 179 3.35 18.94 -5.15
C GLU A 179 4.80 18.47 -5.02
N ALA A 180 5.56 18.38 -6.11
CA ALA A 180 6.95 17.94 -6.07
C ALA A 180 7.83 18.82 -5.15
N GLN A 181 7.59 20.14 -5.15
CA GLN A 181 8.29 21.07 -4.27
C GLN A 181 7.90 20.84 -2.80
N ALA A 182 6.60 20.68 -2.53
CA ALA A 182 6.10 20.45 -1.17
C ALA A 182 6.61 19.12 -0.60
N ILE A 183 6.63 18.06 -1.42
CA ILE A 183 7.16 16.75 -1.04
C ILE A 183 8.67 16.84 -0.77
N PHE A 184 9.43 17.57 -1.60
CA PHE A 184 10.86 17.77 -1.37
C PHE A 184 11.15 18.56 -0.08
N LYS A 185 10.25 19.46 0.32
CA LYS A 185 10.34 20.15 1.61
C LYS A 185 10.08 19.21 2.79
N TYR A 186 9.20 18.23 2.61
CA TYR A 186 8.94 17.18 3.61
C TYR A 186 10.18 16.31 3.81
N ASN A 187 10.78 15.85 2.70
CA ASN A 187 12.02 15.09 2.68
C ASN A 187 12.87 15.50 1.47
N HIS A 188 14.09 15.99 1.72
CA HIS A 188 15.00 16.57 0.73
C HIS A 188 15.67 15.50 -0.17
N SER A 189 14.86 14.63 -0.78
CA SER A 189 15.27 13.51 -1.61
C SER A 189 14.43 13.43 -2.88
N ASP A 190 15.08 13.56 -4.04
CA ASP A 190 14.40 13.40 -5.34
C ASP A 190 13.81 12.00 -5.53
N VAL A 191 14.43 10.98 -4.91
CA VAL A 191 13.92 9.60 -4.95
C VAL A 191 12.61 9.54 -4.16
N TYR A 192 12.57 10.13 -2.97
CA TYR A 192 11.37 10.21 -2.16
C TYR A 192 10.23 10.92 -2.91
N VAL A 193 10.52 12.05 -3.57
CA VAL A 193 9.54 12.76 -4.42
C VAL A 193 8.99 11.86 -5.51
N LYS A 194 9.86 11.14 -6.23
CA LYS A 194 9.45 10.22 -7.30
C LYS A 194 8.58 9.08 -6.76
N ASP A 195 8.94 8.51 -5.63
CA ASP A 195 8.21 7.40 -5.02
C ASP A 195 6.80 7.84 -4.60
N ILE A 196 6.66 9.00 -3.95
CA ILE A 196 5.36 9.54 -3.54
C ILE A 196 4.46 9.78 -4.76
N LEU A 197 4.97 10.46 -5.79
CA LEU A 197 4.19 10.75 -7.00
C LEU A 197 3.81 9.47 -7.75
N PHE A 198 4.71 8.48 -7.78
CA PHE A 198 4.43 7.16 -8.35
C PHE A 198 3.27 6.47 -7.62
N TYR A 199 3.32 6.36 -6.28
CA TYR A 199 2.26 5.72 -5.51
C TYR A 199 0.93 6.47 -5.61
N ARG A 200 0.96 7.81 -5.58
CA ARG A 200 -0.24 8.65 -5.79
C ARG A 200 -0.93 8.28 -7.11
N ASP A 201 -0.16 8.22 -8.20
CA ASP A 201 -0.70 7.93 -9.53
C ASP A 201 -1.23 6.51 -9.67
N GLU A 202 -0.53 5.53 -9.12
CA GLU A 202 -0.97 4.13 -9.15
C GLU A 202 -2.23 3.93 -8.30
N PHE A 203 -2.33 4.55 -7.12
CA PHE A 203 -3.54 4.52 -6.30
C PHE A 203 -4.72 5.18 -7.00
N LYS A 204 -4.53 6.34 -7.62
CA LYS A 204 -5.57 7.05 -8.37
C LYS A 204 -6.09 6.23 -9.54
N LYS A 205 -5.18 5.62 -10.28
CA LYS A 205 -5.49 4.74 -11.42
C LYS A 205 -6.27 3.50 -10.97
N ALA A 206 -5.84 2.84 -9.90
CA ALA A 206 -6.51 1.66 -9.35
C ALA A 206 -7.93 2.01 -8.89
N TRP A 207 -8.08 3.07 -8.10
CA TRP A 207 -9.37 3.52 -7.58
C TRP A 207 -10.38 3.86 -8.68
N ASN A 208 -9.95 4.59 -9.71
CA ASN A 208 -10.81 4.97 -10.83
C ASN A 208 -11.26 3.74 -11.64
N LYS A 209 -10.39 2.74 -11.79
CA LYS A 209 -10.75 1.48 -12.43
C LYS A 209 -11.82 0.74 -11.64
N ASP A 210 -11.68 0.68 -10.31
CA ASP A 210 -12.65 0.00 -9.46
C ASP A 210 -14.03 0.67 -9.51
N ILE A 211 -14.08 2.01 -9.51
CA ILE A 211 -15.33 2.76 -9.72
C ILE A 211 -15.94 2.45 -11.10
N ALA A 212 -15.14 2.47 -12.17
CA ALA A 212 -15.63 2.26 -13.53
C ALA A 212 -16.16 0.84 -13.78
N THR A 213 -15.81 -0.13 -12.93
CA THR A 213 -16.28 -1.52 -13.02
C THR A 213 -17.48 -1.86 -12.12
N LYS A 214 -17.93 -0.91 -11.30
CA LYS A 214 -19.15 -1.02 -10.48
C LYS A 214 -20.33 -0.39 -11.22
#